data_AF-A0A7S4JK43-F1
#
_entry.id   AF-A0A7S4JK43-F1
#
_cell.length_a   1.000
_cell.length_b   1.000
_cell.length_c   1.000
_cell.angle_alpha   90.00
_cell.angle_beta   90.00
_cell.angle_gamma   90.00
#
_symmetry.space_group_name_H-M   'P 1'
#
loop_
_entity.id
_entity.type
_entity.pdbx_description
1 polymer ?
#
loop_
_entity_poly.entity_id
_entity_poly.type
_entity_poly.pdbx_seq_one_letter_code
_entity_poly.pdbx_strand_id
1 'polypeptide(L)'
;GENRVLAPLMRANNESGSPQPVREVSEYCRSNGVLFHTDAAQAAGKVSVALDDTGYPDMVTLVGHKIGAPKGVAALYVRPGCLTEEGRGVPQGYGSAGLVPGGGGEGGRGTFSA
;
A
#
# COMPACT_ATOMS: atom_id res chain seq x y z
N GLY A 1 9.31 18.40 15.04
CA GLY A 1 9.41 17.20 14.18
C GLY A 1 8.62 16.12 14.86
N GLU A 2 7.46 15.77 14.33
CA GLU A 2 6.53 14.85 15.01
C GLU A 2 6.78 13.42 14.55
N ASN A 3 6.86 12.48 15.52
CA ASN A 3 7.00 11.05 15.22
C ASN A 3 5.66 10.51 14.70
N ARG A 4 5.63 10.08 13.44
CA ARG A 4 4.45 9.46 12.83
C ARG A 4 4.55 7.95 12.89
N VAL A 5 3.45 7.31 13.27
CA VAL A 5 3.35 5.85 13.34
C VAL A 5 2.77 5.31 12.03
N LEU A 6 3.45 4.32 11.46
CA LEU A 6 2.99 3.53 10.33
C LEU A 6 2.65 2.12 10.82
N ALA A 7 1.43 1.66 10.53
CA ALA A 7 0.99 0.29 10.75
C ALA A 7 1.00 -0.49 9.42
N PRO A 8 1.91 -1.45 9.23
CA PRO A 8 1.89 -2.34 8.08
C PRO A 8 1.10 -3.64 8.36
N LEU A 9 0.37 -4.14 7.37
CA LEU A 9 -0.29 -5.45 7.42
C LEU A 9 -0.32 -6.12 6.05
N MET A 10 0.12 -7.38 5.96
CA MET A 10 -0.04 -8.17 4.73
C MET A 10 -1.53 -8.42 4.44
N ARG A 11 -1.99 -8.24 3.20
CA ARG A 11 -3.38 -8.55 2.81
C ARG A 11 -3.67 -10.04 2.82
N ALA A 12 -2.66 -10.83 2.46
CA ALA A 12 -2.64 -12.28 2.57
C ALA A 12 -1.28 -12.69 3.15
N ASN A 13 -1.28 -13.62 4.10
CA ASN A 13 -0.06 -14.11 4.73
C ASN A 13 0.88 -14.75 3.68
N ASN A 14 2.18 -14.47 3.80
CA ASN A 14 3.16 -14.94 2.81
C ASN A 14 3.45 -16.45 2.84
N GLU A 15 3.19 -17.12 3.98
CA GLU A 15 3.41 -18.55 4.21
C GLU A 15 2.14 -19.37 3.87
N SER A 16 1.02 -19.03 4.53
CA SER A 16 -0.21 -19.81 4.45
C SER A 16 -1.18 -19.32 3.36
N GLY A 17 -0.96 -18.12 2.83
CA GLY A 17 -1.88 -17.46 1.91
C GLY A 17 -3.19 -16.98 2.56
N SER A 18 -3.34 -17.10 3.89
CA SER A 18 -4.60 -16.74 4.55
C SER A 18 -4.89 -15.24 4.46
N PRO A 19 -6.13 -14.83 4.12
CA PRO A 19 -6.51 -13.42 4.07
C PRO A 19 -6.48 -12.82 5.48
N GLN A 20 -6.04 -11.57 5.57
CA GLN A 20 -6.00 -10.78 6.81
C GLN A 20 -7.13 -9.75 6.86
N PRO A 21 -7.55 -9.28 8.06
CA PRO A 21 -8.65 -8.31 8.25
C PRO A 21 -8.23 -6.87 7.92
N VAL A 22 -7.81 -6.64 6.66
CA VAL A 22 -7.24 -5.36 6.22
C VAL A 22 -8.24 -4.21 6.31
N ARG A 23 -9.52 -4.46 6.03
CA ARG A 23 -10.55 -3.43 6.06
C ARG A 23 -10.72 -2.86 7.46
N GLU A 24 -10.92 -3.74 8.42
CA GLU A 24 -11.15 -3.42 9.82
C GLU A 24 -9.93 -2.68 10.40
N VAL A 25 -8.72 -3.15 10.08
CA VAL A 25 -7.48 -2.51 10.53
C VAL A 25 -7.28 -1.15 9.87
N SER A 26 -7.59 -1.01 8.57
CA SER A 26 -7.49 0.27 7.86
C SER A 26 -8.44 1.33 8.44
N GLU A 27 -9.70 0.93 8.71
CA GLU A 27 -10.71 1.79 9.34
C GLU A 27 -10.29 2.18 10.76
N TYR A 28 -9.75 1.24 11.55
CA TYR A 28 -9.22 1.51 12.88
C TYR A 28 -8.01 2.46 12.86
N CYS A 29 -7.05 2.25 11.96
CA CYS A 29 -5.90 3.16 11.83
C CYS A 29 -6.36 4.57 11.44
N ARG A 30 -7.35 4.68 10.55
CA ARG A 30 -7.92 5.98 10.15
C ARG A 30 -8.56 6.71 11.32
N SER A 31 -9.37 6.02 12.13
CA SER A 31 -10.03 6.65 13.28
C SER A 31 -9.06 7.12 14.36
N ASN A 32 -7.84 6.58 14.38
CA ASN A 32 -6.78 6.94 15.33
C ASN A 32 -5.68 7.84 14.73
N GLY A 33 -5.85 8.33 13.49
CA GLY A 33 -4.84 9.17 12.84
C GLY A 33 -3.53 8.45 12.51
N VAL A 34 -3.51 7.11 12.54
CA VAL A 34 -2.35 6.27 12.23
C VAL A 34 -2.27 6.02 10.73
N LEU A 35 -1.07 6.11 10.14
CA LEU A 35 -0.88 5.75 8.73
C LEU A 35 -0.95 4.24 8.58
N PHE A 36 -1.64 3.78 7.54
CA PHE A 36 -1.81 2.36 7.29
C PHE A 36 -1.30 1.95 5.90
N HIS A 37 -0.43 0.95 5.89
CA HIS A 37 0.08 0.31 4.68
C HIS A 37 -0.40 -1.13 4.64
N THR A 38 -0.87 -1.59 3.47
CA THR A 38 -1.10 -3.01 3.25
C THR A 38 -0.21 -3.58 2.15
N ASP A 39 0.47 -4.68 2.47
CA ASP A 39 1.24 -5.45 1.49
C ASP A 39 0.32 -6.44 0.77
N ALA A 40 0.00 -6.14 -0.49
CA ALA A 40 -0.85 -6.99 -1.33
C ALA A 40 -0.05 -7.93 -2.25
N ALA A 41 1.25 -8.15 -2.01
CA ALA A 41 2.09 -9.00 -2.86
C ALA A 41 1.48 -10.39 -3.12
N GLN A 42 0.98 -11.08 -2.08
CA GLN A 42 0.36 -12.41 -2.25
C GLN A 42 -1.13 -12.38 -2.55
N ALA A 43 -1.76 -11.22 -2.46
CA ALA A 43 -3.20 -11.03 -2.61
C ALA A 43 -3.60 -10.55 -4.01
N ALA A 44 -2.81 -9.65 -4.61
CA ALA A 44 -3.08 -9.08 -5.93
C ALA A 44 -3.23 -10.21 -6.97
N GLY A 45 -4.29 -10.13 -7.77
CA GLY A 45 -4.64 -11.14 -8.77
C GLY A 45 -5.30 -12.42 -8.21
N LYS A 46 -5.45 -12.56 -6.89
CA LYS A 46 -6.10 -13.73 -6.24
C LYS A 46 -7.34 -13.34 -5.42
N VAL A 47 -7.24 -12.23 -4.69
CA VAL A 47 -8.35 -11.63 -3.92
C VAL A 47 -8.43 -10.14 -4.23
N SER A 48 -9.58 -9.51 -3.93
CA SER A 48 -9.72 -8.09 -4.19
C SER A 48 -8.73 -7.25 -3.37
N VAL A 49 -8.15 -6.27 -4.07
CA VAL A 49 -7.28 -5.23 -3.55
C VAL A 49 -7.85 -3.84 -3.84
N ALA A 50 -9.13 -3.76 -4.22
CA ALA A 50 -9.83 -2.50 -4.41
C ALA A 50 -9.84 -1.70 -3.08
N LEU A 51 -9.76 -0.37 -3.19
CA LEU A 51 -9.71 0.50 -2.01
C LEU A 51 -10.98 0.40 -1.16
N ASP A 52 -12.15 0.28 -1.80
CA ASP A 52 -13.44 0.07 -1.13
C ASP A 52 -13.44 -1.21 -0.29
N ASP A 53 -12.94 -2.31 -0.87
CA ASP A 53 -12.91 -3.62 -0.21
C ASP A 53 -11.88 -3.69 0.93
N THR A 54 -10.85 -2.85 0.88
CA THR A 54 -9.74 -2.84 1.85
C THR A 54 -9.83 -1.71 2.88
N GLY A 55 -10.92 -0.93 2.88
CA GLY A 55 -11.13 0.15 3.84
C GLY A 55 -10.19 1.34 3.63
N TYR A 56 -9.73 1.57 2.38
CA TYR A 56 -8.91 2.72 1.95
C TYR A 56 -7.55 2.88 2.66
N PRO A 57 -6.67 1.86 2.66
CA PRO A 57 -5.30 2.00 3.17
C PRO A 57 -4.60 3.23 2.55
N ASP A 58 -3.70 3.86 3.30
CA ASP A 58 -2.94 5.01 2.77
C ASP A 58 -1.94 4.56 1.72
N MET A 59 -1.43 3.34 1.87
CA MET A 59 -0.44 2.77 0.97
C MET A 59 -0.77 1.31 0.66
N VAL A 60 -0.58 0.91 -0.61
CA VAL A 60 -0.77 -0.48 -1.06
C VAL A 60 0.43 -0.91 -1.90
N THR A 61 1.12 -1.98 -1.50
CA THR A 61 2.18 -2.59 -2.30
C THR A 61 1.60 -3.63 -3.26
N LEU A 62 2.01 -3.56 -4.52
CA LEU A 62 1.69 -4.51 -5.58
C LEU A 62 2.98 -5.08 -6.17
N VAL A 63 3.00 -6.39 -6.42
CA VAL A 63 4.17 -7.08 -7.01
C VAL A 63 3.78 -7.62 -8.38
N GLY A 64 4.36 -7.03 -9.43
CA GLY A 64 3.97 -7.25 -10.82
C GLY A 64 4.16 -8.70 -11.28
N HIS A 65 5.29 -9.32 -10.95
CA HIS A 65 5.56 -10.70 -11.36
C HIS A 65 4.68 -11.75 -10.68
N LYS A 66 3.91 -11.37 -9.67
CA LYS A 66 2.86 -12.21 -9.06
C LYS A 66 1.52 -12.12 -9.79
N ILE A 67 1.37 -11.14 -10.69
CA ILE A 67 0.17 -10.89 -11.52
C ILE A 67 0.48 -10.91 -13.03
N GLY A 68 1.60 -11.51 -13.44
CA GLY A 68 1.96 -11.72 -14.85
C GLY A 68 2.85 -10.66 -15.49
N ALA A 69 3.35 -9.67 -14.74
CA ALA A 69 4.35 -8.72 -15.26
C ALA A 69 5.77 -9.32 -15.24
N PRO A 70 6.76 -8.71 -15.93
CA PRO A 70 8.15 -9.13 -15.83
C PRO A 70 8.69 -9.11 -14.39
N LYS A 71 9.65 -9.99 -14.10
CA LYS A 71 10.40 -9.98 -12.83
C LYS A 71 11.03 -8.61 -12.60
N GLY A 72 11.03 -8.17 -11.35
CA GLY A 72 11.54 -6.86 -10.95
C GLY A 72 10.52 -5.71 -11.01
N VAL A 73 9.33 -5.91 -11.59
CA VAL A 73 8.27 -4.89 -11.61
C VAL A 73 7.44 -4.93 -10.33
N ALA A 74 7.27 -3.77 -9.69
CA ALA A 74 6.36 -3.55 -8.57
C ALA A 74 5.76 -2.14 -8.63
N ALA A 75 4.69 -1.91 -7.87
CA ALA A 75 4.09 -0.59 -7.69
C ALA A 75 3.71 -0.37 -6.22
N LEU A 76 3.84 0.87 -5.78
CA LEU A 76 3.30 1.36 -4.51
C LEU A 76 2.24 2.41 -4.82
N TYR A 77 1.00 2.12 -4.46
CA TYR A 77 -0.05 3.13 -4.40
C TYR A 77 0.18 3.97 -3.14
N VAL A 78 0.12 5.30 -3.28
CA VAL A 78 0.15 6.25 -2.17
C VAL A 78 -1.07 7.17 -2.29
N ARG A 79 -1.89 7.19 -1.24
CA ARG A 79 -3.06 8.08 -1.18
C ARG A 79 -2.59 9.54 -1.20
N PRO A 80 -3.13 10.39 -2.08
CA PRO A 80 -2.80 11.81 -2.09
C PRO A 80 -3.01 12.45 -0.71
N GLY A 81 -2.04 13.25 -0.28
CA GLY A 81 -2.10 13.97 0.98
C GLY A 81 -1.77 13.14 2.23
N CYS A 82 -1.47 11.84 2.15
CA CYS A 82 -1.16 11.06 3.37
C CYS A 82 0.27 11.25 3.91
N LEU A 83 1.18 11.83 3.11
CA LEU A 83 2.58 12.06 3.48
C LEU A 83 2.90 13.54 3.78
N THR A 84 1.92 14.44 3.83
CA THR A 84 2.16 15.88 4.07
C THR A 84 2.52 16.15 5.52
N GLU A 85 3.26 17.24 5.81
CA GLU A 85 3.63 17.67 7.18
C GLU A 85 2.43 17.93 8.12
N GLU A 86 1.23 18.11 7.57
CA GLU A 86 -0.02 18.33 8.31
C GLU A 86 -0.69 17.04 8.84
N GLY A 87 -0.18 15.86 8.47
CA GLY A 87 -0.66 14.56 8.94
C GLY A 87 -1.57 13.84 7.93
N ARG A 88 -2.35 12.84 8.38
CA ARG A 88 -3.35 12.14 7.57
C ARG A 88 -4.50 13.13 7.26
N GLY A 89 -4.29 14.07 6.33
CA GLY A 89 -5.28 15.07 5.95
C GLY A 89 -6.59 14.41 5.51
N VAL A 90 -7.71 14.98 5.97
CA VAL A 90 -9.05 14.61 5.46
C VAL A 90 -9.08 15.03 4.00
N PRO A 91 -9.19 14.09 3.04
CA PRO A 91 -9.12 14.45 1.64
C PRO A 91 -10.35 15.30 1.27
N GLN A 92 -10.12 16.51 0.77
CA GLN A 92 -11.16 17.34 0.11
C GLN A 92 -11.52 16.81 -1.29
N GLY A 93 -11.02 15.64 -1.67
CA GLY A 93 -11.33 14.94 -2.92
C GLY A 93 -10.34 13.80 -3.16
N TYR A 94 -10.74 12.81 -3.98
CA TYR A 94 -9.84 11.78 -4.49
C TYR A 94 -9.01 12.37 -5.64
N GLY A 95 -7.90 13.05 -5.29
CA GLY A 95 -6.92 13.49 -6.29
C GLY A 95 -6.21 12.32 -6.98
N SER A 96 -5.48 12.59 -8.06
CA SER A 96 -4.72 11.58 -8.80
C SER A 96 -3.71 10.85 -7.90
N ALA A 97 -3.93 9.56 -7.68
CA ALA A 97 -2.99 8.71 -6.97
C ALA A 97 -1.69 8.53 -7.77
N GLY A 98 -0.54 8.74 -7.12
CA GLY A 98 0.75 8.42 -7.70
C GLY A 98 1.04 6.93 -7.55
N LEU A 99 1.39 6.25 -8.64
CA LEU A 99 2.03 4.94 -8.59
C LEU A 99 3.53 5.16 -8.53
N VAL A 100 4.18 4.72 -7.46
CA VAL A 100 5.65 4.70 -7.40
C VAL A 100 6.13 3.36 -7.96
N PRO A 101 6.83 3.33 -9.12
CA PRO A 101 7.39 2.09 -9.64
C PRO A 101 8.52 1.60 -8.72
N GLY A 102 8.53 0.30 -8.41
CA GLY A 102 9.55 -0.36 -7.60
C GLY A 102 10.38 -1.37 -8.39
N GLY A 103 11.68 -1.46 -8.07
CA GLY A 103 12.62 -2.45 -8.61
C GLY A 103 12.90 -3.56 -7.59
N GLY A 104 12.43 -4.77 -7.86
CA GLY A 104 12.60 -5.93 -6.97
C GLY A 104 13.91 -6.68 -7.24
N GLY A 105 14.90 -6.54 -6.36
CA GLY A 105 16.06 -7.42 -6.30
C GLY A 105 17.03 -7.05 -5.18
N GLU A 106 17.54 -8.05 -4.46
CA GLU A 106 18.49 -8.00 -3.32
C GLU A 106 19.85 -7.30 -3.60
N GLY A 107 19.97 -6.54 -4.68
CA GLY A 107 21.14 -5.74 -5.05
C GLY A 107 20.83 -4.28 -5.41
N GLY A 108 19.60 -3.81 -5.17
CA GLY A 108 19.22 -2.40 -5.11
C GLY A 108 19.90 -1.45 -6.10
N ARG A 109 19.72 -1.67 -7.42
CA ARG A 109 19.92 -0.61 -8.42
C ARG A 109 18.74 -0.57 -9.37
N GLY A 110 17.78 0.29 -9.04
CA GLY A 110 16.72 0.74 -9.94
C GLY A 110 16.81 2.24 -10.05
N THR A 111 17.26 2.73 -11.20
CA THR A 111 17.35 4.15 -11.56
C THR A 111 15.97 4.75 -11.70
N PHE A 112 15.79 5.94 -11.13
CA PHE A 112 14.58 6.74 -11.18
C PHE A 112 14.57 7.58 -12.47
N SER A 113 13.42 7.63 -13.14
CA SER A 113 13.08 8.77 -14.00
C SER A 113 11.60 9.08 -13.83
N ALA A 114 11.34 10.39 -13.71
CA ALA A 114 10.04 11.02 -13.59
C ALA A 114 9.13 10.77 -14.79
#